data_AF-A0A3G8ZR07-F1
#
_entry.id   AF-A0A3G8ZR07-F1
#
_cell.length_a   1.000
_cell.length_b   1.000
_cell.length_c   1.000
_cell.angle_alpha   90.00
_cell.angle_beta   90.00
_cell.angle_gamma   90.00
#
_symmetry.space_group_name_H-M   'P 1'
#
loop_
_entity.id
_entity.type
_entity.pdbx_description
1 polymer ?
#
loop_
_entity_poly.entity_id
_entity_poly.type
_entity_poly.pdbx_seq_one_letter_code
_entity_poly.pdbx_strand_id
1 'polypeptide(L)' 'MTISIRLTKDEEERLDSLARRTGRSKSFYVKTALHEYLTDLEDAYAADEAIDAFEAGGRRSRPLAALEAEIDR' A
#
# COMPACT_ATOMS: atom_id res chain seq x y z
N MET A 1 -8.85 -11.70 17.50
CA MET A 1 -10.05 -11.69 16.65
C MET A 1 -9.79 -12.56 15.43
N THR A 2 -10.76 -13.32 14.94
CA THR A 2 -10.60 -14.22 13.78
C THR A 2 -11.53 -13.78 12.66
N ILE A 3 -10.99 -13.63 11.45
CA ILE A 3 -11.75 -13.33 10.23
C ILE A 3 -11.70 -14.58 9.35
N SER A 4 -12.87 -15.05 8.92
CA SER A 4 -12.99 -16.15 7.95
C SER A 4 -13.21 -15.55 6.57
N ILE A 5 -12.34 -15.89 5.63
CA ILE A 5 -12.43 -15.47 4.23
C ILE A 5 -12.69 -16.69 3.33
N ARG A 6 -13.47 -16.51 2.26
CA ARG A 6 -13.64 -17.54 1.24
C ARG A 6 -12.67 -17.25 0.11
N LEU A 7 -11.82 -18.22 -0.20
CA LEU A 7 -10.89 -18.14 -1.30
C LEU A 7 -11.46 -18.87 -2.52
N THR A 8 -11.11 -18.38 -3.70
CA THR A 8 -11.28 -19.13 -4.94
C THR A 8 -10.33 -20.32 -4.96
N LYS A 9 -10.63 -21.32 -5.79
CA LYS A 9 -9.79 -22.50 -5.94
C LYS A 9 -8.35 -22.14 -6.34
N ASP A 10 -8.20 -21.22 -7.28
CA ASP A 10 -6.89 -20.80 -7.79
C ASP A 10 -6.05 -20.10 -6.71
N GLU A 11 -6.67 -19.29 -5.83
CA GLU A 11 -5.98 -18.66 -4.70
C GLU A 11 -5.50 -19.69 -3.69
N GLU A 12 -6.33 -20.70 -3.38
CA GLU A 12 -5.94 -21.79 -2.48
C GLU A 12 -4.76 -22.58 -3.03
N GLU A 13 -4.78 -22.92 -4.32
CA GLU A 13 -3.71 -23.65 -5.00
C GLU A 13 -2.39 -22.86 -5.00
N ARG A 14 -2.46 -21.53 -5.25
CA ARG A 14 -1.30 -20.64 -5.18
C ARG A 14 -0.71 -20.59 -3.76
N LEU A 15 -1.56 -20.46 -2.75
CA LEU A 15 -1.12 -20.46 -1.34
C LEU A 15 -0.54 -21.81 -0.92
N ASP A 16 -1.11 -22.92 -1.39
CA ASP A 16 -0.57 -24.28 -1.15
C ASP A 16 0.83 -24.44 -1.74
N SER A 17 1.00 -24.06 -3.01
CA SER A 17 2.29 -24.12 -3.69
C SER A 17 3.35 -23.29 -2.94
N LEU A 18 2.99 -22.07 -2.54
CA LEU A 18 3.90 -21.17 -1.84
C LEU A 18 4.26 -21.69 -0.44
N ALA A 19 3.28 -22.21 0.30
CA ALA A 19 3.50 -22.82 1.61
C ALA A 19 4.46 -24.02 1.51
N ARG A 20 4.22 -24.93 0.57
CA ARG A 20 5.07 -26.12 0.35
C ARG A 20 6.50 -25.76 -0.02
N ARG A 21 6.68 -24.76 -0.88
CA ARG A 21 8.00 -24.32 -1.36
C ARG A 21 8.86 -23.66 -0.28
N THR A 22 8.23 -23.02 0.70
CA THR A 22 8.92 -22.15 1.67
C THR A 22 8.90 -22.67 3.10
N GLY A 23 8.13 -23.72 3.38
CA GLY A 23 7.91 -24.26 4.71
C GLY A 23 7.06 -23.38 5.63
N ARG A 24 6.43 -22.32 5.10
CA ARG A 24 5.57 -21.40 5.87
C ARG A 24 4.10 -21.78 5.73
N SER A 25 3.27 -21.36 6.69
CA SER A 25 1.82 -21.63 6.65
C SER A 25 1.10 -20.72 5.65
N LYS A 26 -0.04 -21.16 5.11
CA LYS A 26 -0.91 -20.29 4.28
C LYS A 26 -1.32 -19.01 5.01
N SER A 27 -1.62 -19.13 6.30
CA SER A 27 -2.02 -18.01 7.15
C SER A 27 -0.92 -16.96 7.29
N PHE A 28 0.36 -17.33 7.22
CA PHE A 28 1.46 -16.36 7.17
C PHE A 28 1.33 -15.47 5.93
N TYR A 29 1.10 -16.07 4.76
CA TYR A 29 0.98 -15.34 3.50
C TYR A 29 -0.26 -14.47 3.42
N VAL A 30 -1.40 -14.96 3.90
CA VAL A 30 -2.63 -14.16 3.97
C VAL A 30 -2.42 -12.93 4.87
N LYS A 31 -1.77 -13.10 6.02
CA LYS A 31 -1.46 -11.97 6.92
C LYS A 31 -0.47 -10.99 6.30
N THR A 32 0.53 -11.50 5.60
CA THR A 32 1.54 -10.66 4.93
C THR A 32 0.89 -9.82 3.84
N ALA A 33 0.10 -10.44 2.96
CA ALA A 33 -0.62 -9.73 1.90
C ALA A 33 -1.59 -8.69 2.46
N LEU A 34 -2.30 -9.03 3.55
CA LEU A 34 -3.17 -8.06 4.23
C LEU A 34 -2.37 -6.87 4.79
N HIS A 35 -1.23 -7.13 5.41
CA HIS A 35 -0.39 -6.08 5.99
C HIS A 35 0.17 -5.14 4.91
N GLU A 36 0.73 -5.70 3.84
CA GLU A 36 1.25 -4.93 2.71
C GLU A 36 0.14 -4.07 2.07
N TYR A 37 -1.04 -4.64 1.84
CA TYR A 37 -2.15 -3.90 1.25
C TYR A 37 -2.70 -2.80 2.18
N LEU A 38 -2.71 -3.04 3.50
CA LEU A 38 -3.11 -2.00 4.46
C LEU A 38 -2.13 -0.82 4.42
N THR A 39 -0.83 -1.07 4.34
CA THR A 39 0.17 0.00 4.21
C THR A 39 -0.06 0.83 2.95
N ASP A 40 -0.31 0.19 1.81
CA ASP A 40 -0.60 0.91 0.56
C ASP A 40 -1.86 1.78 0.67
N LEU A 41 -2.92 1.28 1.33
CA LEU A 41 -4.14 2.04 1.56
C LEU A 41 -3.91 3.24 2.50
N GLU A 42 -3.19 3.02 3.60
CA GLU A 42 -2.87 4.06 4.58
C GLU A 42 -2.05 5.19 3.93
N ASP A 43 -1.07 4.84 3.11
CA ASP A 43 -0.25 5.81 2.36
C ASP A 43 -1.10 6.60 1.35
N ALA A 44 -2.01 5.94 0.63
CA ALA A 44 -2.92 6.60 -0.30
C ALA A 44 -3.85 7.59 0.43
N TYR A 45 -4.46 7.17 1.53
CA TYR A 45 -5.33 8.05 2.32
C TYR A 45 -4.57 9.23 2.93
N ALA A 46 -3.34 9.01 3.40
CA ALA A 46 -2.50 10.08 3.92
C ALA A 46 -2.11 11.08 2.84
N ALA A 47 -1.84 10.62 1.61
CA ALA A 47 -1.56 11.50 0.47
C ALA A 47 -2.78 12.35 0.09
N ASP A 48 -3.96 11.75 0.04
CA ASP A 48 -5.22 12.46 -0.22
C ASP A 48 -5.49 13.53 0.85
N GLU A 49 -5.39 13.18 2.13
CA GLU A 49 -5.56 14.13 3.24
C GLU A 49 -4.54 15.29 3.16
N ALA A 50 -3.29 14.99 2.79
CA ALA A 50 -2.27 16.01 2.63
C ALA A 50 -2.57 16.99 1.49
N ILE A 51 -3.16 16.50 0.38
CA ILE A 51 -3.59 17.35 -0.75
C ILE A 51 -4.77 18.23 -0.31
N ASP A 52 -5.79 17.64 0.31
CA ASP A 52 -6.96 18.38 0.80
C ASP A 52 -6.56 19.51 1.77
N ALA A 53 -5.67 19.20 2.72
CA ALA A 53 -5.14 20.20 3.66
C ALA A 53 -4.32 21.29 2.96
N PHE A 54 -3.53 20.92 1.94
CA PHE A 54 -2.75 21.88 1.15
C PHE A 54 -3.66 22.86 0.39
N GLU A 55 -4.71 22.35 -0.25
CA GLU A 55 -5.69 23.14 -1.01
C GLU A 55 -6.52 24.03 -0.09
N ALA A 56 -7.02 23.49 1.03
CA ALA A 56 -7.77 24.24 2.04
C ALA A 56 -6.93 25.37 2.67
N GLY A 57 -5.62 25.18 2.79
CA GLY A 57 -4.68 26.18 3.28
C GLY A 57 -4.40 27.34 2.32
N GLY A 58 -4.96 27.34 1.10
CA GLY A 58 -4.78 28.40 0.10
C GLY A 58 -3.35 28.49 -0.46
N ARG A 59 -2.53 27.46 -0.24
CA ARG A 59 -1.17 27.38 -0.77
C ARG A 59 -1.24 27.09 -2.27
N ARG A 60 -0.30 27.66 -3.04
CA ARG A 60 -0.17 27.38 -4.48
C ARG A 60 0.93 26.36 -4.70
N SER A 61 0.66 25.35 -5.52
CA SER A 61 1.70 24.45 -5.99
C SER A 61 2.64 25.20 -6.93
N ARG A 62 3.87 24.71 -7.06
CA ARG A 62 4.83 25.23 -8.03
C ARG A 62 5.41 24.09 -8.85
N PRO A 63 5.79 24.31 -10.12
CA PRO A 63 6.44 23.30 -10.93
C PRO A 63 7.78 22.87 -10.32
N LEU A 64 8.11 21.57 -10.40
CA LEU A 64 9.36 21.02 -9.89
C LEU A 64 10.59 21.69 -10.53
N ALA A 65 10.57 21.90 -11.85
CA ALA A 65 11.65 22.55 -12.58
C ALA A 65 11.97 23.97 -12.09
N ALA A 66 10.96 24.69 -11.58
CA ALA A 66 11.19 26.03 -11.03
C ALA A 66 11.95 25.98 -9.69
N LEU A 67 11.77 24.91 -8.90
CA LEU A 67 12.50 24.67 -7.67
C LEU A 67 13.92 24.17 -7.94
N GLU A 68 14.09 23.25 -8.88
CA GLU A 68 15.42 22.72 -9.26
C GLU A 68 16.36 23.84 -9.69
N ALA A 69 15.89 24.75 -10.55
CA ALA A 69 16.65 25.92 -11.01
C ALA A 69 17.02 26.93 -9.90
N GLU A 70 16.34 26.88 -8.74
CA GLU A 70 16.63 27.71 -7.57
C GLU A 70 17.73 27.10 -6.68
N ILE A 71 17.75 25.77 -6.57
CA ILE A 71 18.71 25.03 -5.71
C ILE A 71 20.09 24.92 -6.38
N ASP A 72 20.15 24.82 -7.71
CA ASP A 72 21.40 24.69 -8.47
C ASP A 72 22.18 26.03 -8.64
N ARG A 73 21.85 27.05 -7.86
CA ARG A 73 22.43 28.40 -7.93
C ARG A 73 23.22 28.76 -6.68
#